data_AF-A0A2V8T536-F1
#
_entry.id   AF-A0A2V8T536-F1
#
_cell.length_a   1.000
_cell.length_b   1.000
_cell.length_c   1.000
_cell.angle_alpha   90.00
_cell.angle_beta   90.00
_cell.angle_gamma   90.00
#
_symmetry.space_group_name_H-M   'P 1'
#
loop_
_entity.id
_entity.type
_entity.pdbx_description
1 polymer ?
#
loop_
_entity_poly.entity_id
_entity_poly.type
_entity_poly.pdbx_seq_one_letter_code
_entity_poly.pdbx_strand_id
1 'polypeptide(L)' 'MSRGNRSEPGEPGTEADPVVEVYKRHVDRTLLRENLRRSVAERMANLVALQRFAEEVRRAGRKARGKQ' A
#
# COMPACT_ATOMS: atom_id res chain seq x y z
N MET A 1 11.07 21.76 34.74
CA MET A 1 10.22 22.60 33.87
C MET A 1 10.60 22.31 32.42
N SER A 2 9.84 21.49 31.70
CA SER A 2 10.05 21.28 30.26
C SER A 2 8.76 21.68 29.53
N ARG A 3 8.78 22.88 28.94
CA ARG A 3 7.77 23.39 28.00
C ARG A 3 8.10 22.72 26.65
N GLY A 4 7.22 22.15 25.85
CA GLY A 4 5.80 21.86 25.93
C GLY A 4 5.48 21.14 24.61
N ASN A 5 5.18 19.84 24.65
CA ASN A 5 4.50 19.20 23.53
C ASN A 5 3.01 19.31 23.80
N ARG A 6 2.43 20.49 23.52
CA ARG A 6 0.98 20.65 23.52
C ARG A 6 0.53 20.61 22.07
N SER A 7 0.24 19.42 21.57
CA SER A 7 -0.61 19.28 20.39
C SER A 7 -2.00 19.77 20.79
N GLU A 8 -2.44 20.91 20.26
CA GLU A 8 -3.87 21.26 20.24
C GLU A 8 -4.55 20.36 19.19
N PRO A 9 -5.55 19.55 19.58
CA PRO A 9 -6.18 18.60 18.67
C PRO A 9 -7.25 19.29 17.82
N GLY A 10 -7.09 19.35 16.48
CA GLY A 10 -8.23 19.73 15.63
C GLY A 10 -8.08 20.09 14.15
N GLU A 11 -6.93 20.50 13.59
CA GLU A 11 -6.93 21.00 12.20
C GLU A 11 -6.59 19.95 11.12
N PRO A 12 -7.38 19.84 10.03
CA PRO A 12 -7.08 18.96 8.91
C PRO A 12 -5.89 19.52 8.11
N GLY A 13 -4.70 19.04 8.43
CA GLY A 13 -3.46 19.54 7.82
C GLY A 13 -2.27 19.57 8.78
N THR A 14 -2.21 18.62 9.73
CA THR A 14 -1.00 18.36 10.53
C THR A 14 0.22 18.48 9.64
N GLU A 15 1.08 19.44 9.95
CA GLU A 15 2.22 19.85 9.16
C GLU A 15 2.93 18.63 8.58
N ALA A 16 3.04 18.60 7.25
CA ALA A 16 3.57 17.43 6.56
C ALA A 16 5.02 17.22 7.01
N ASP A 17 5.29 16.10 7.67
CA ASP A 17 6.62 15.77 8.16
C ASP A 17 7.63 15.86 6.98
N PRO A 18 8.66 16.72 7.08
CA PRO A 18 9.59 16.95 5.97
C PRO A 18 10.33 15.68 5.54
N VAL A 19 10.58 14.75 6.47
CA VAL A 19 11.17 13.45 6.16
C VAL A 19 10.20 12.63 5.32
N VAL A 20 8.93 12.59 5.72
CA VAL A 20 7.88 11.85 4.99
C VAL A 20 7.69 12.42 3.58
N GLU A 21 7.68 13.74 3.40
CA GLU A 21 7.55 14.37 2.09
C GLU A 21 8.73 14.05 1.16
N VAL A 22 9.95 13.94 1.70
CA VAL A 22 11.11 13.50 0.92
C VAL A 22 10.87 12.11 0.33
N TYR A 23 10.44 11.15 1.15
CA TYR A 23 10.20 9.78 0.68
C TYR A 23 8.98 9.67 -0.24
N LYS A 24 7.91 10.41 0.03
CA LYS A 24 6.69 10.42 -0.79
C LYS A 24 6.94 10.77 -2.26
N ARG A 25 7.96 11.58 -2.57
CA ARG A 25 8.33 11.98 -3.94
C ARG A 25 8.74 10.80 -4.82
N HIS A 26 9.24 9.73 -4.21
CA HIS A 26 9.74 8.56 -4.92
C HIS A 26 8.71 7.43 -5.03
N VAL A 27 7.52 7.62 -4.47
CA VAL A 27 6.42 6.64 -4.58
C VAL A 27 5.68 6.87 -5.89
N ASP A 28 5.76 5.91 -6.80
CA ASP A 28 4.88 5.89 -7.98
C ASP A 28 3.44 5.59 -7.54
N ARG A 29 2.54 6.56 -7.78
CA ARG A 29 1.11 6.48 -7.43
C ARG A 29 0.23 6.09 -8.61
N THR A 30 0.81 5.76 -9.77
CA THR A 30 0.06 5.48 -11.01
C THR A 30 -0.92 4.33 -10.79
N LEU A 31 -0.42 3.17 -10.35
CA LEU A 31 -1.24 2.00 -10.10
C LEU A 31 -2.24 2.20 -8.94
N LEU A 32 -1.88 2.97 -7.92
CA LEU A 32 -2.78 3.30 -6.82
C LEU A 32 -3.98 4.11 -7.32
N ARG A 33 -3.72 5.15 -8.13
CA ARG A 33 -4.77 5.99 -8.72
C ARG A 33 -5.66 5.19 -9.68
N GLU A 34 -5.07 4.36 -10.54
CA GLU A 34 -5.84 3.49 -11.44
C GLU A 34 -6.71 2.50 -10.69
N ASN A 35 -6.22 1.91 -9.60
CA ASN A 35 -7.01 1.01 -8.77
C ASN A 35 -8.17 1.75 -8.08
N LEU A 36 -7.92 2.95 -7.56
CA LEU A 36 -8.94 3.79 -6.90
C LEU A 36 -10.00 4.32 -7.86
N ARG A 37 -9.72 4.43 -9.16
CA ARG A 37 -10.74 4.75 -10.17
C ARG A 37 -11.76 3.63 -10.38
N ARG A 38 -11.44 2.39 -10.01
CA ARG A 38 -12.35 1.24 -10.13
C ARG A 38 -13.41 1.28 -9.03
N SER A 39 -14.56 0.68 -9.28
CA SER A 39 -15.58 0.46 -8.26
C SER A 39 -15.05 -0.43 -7.13
N VAL A 40 -15.67 -0.35 -5.95
CA VAL A 40 -15.32 -1.20 -4.80
C VAL A 40 -15.40 -2.69 -5.18
N ALA A 41 -16.46 -3.09 -5.88
CA ALA A 41 -16.68 -4.48 -6.29
C ALA A 41 -15.55 -4.98 -7.21
N GLU A 42 -15.16 -4.17 -8.20
CA GLU A 42 -14.04 -4.50 -9.07
C GLU A 42 -12.73 -4.59 -8.29
N ARG A 43 -12.44 -3.67 -7.36
CA ARG A 43 -11.23 -3.76 -6.52
C ARG A 43 -11.19 -5.06 -5.74
N MET A 44 -12.31 -5.47 -5.14
CA MET A 44 -12.40 -6.74 -4.41
C MET A 44 -12.21 -7.95 -5.33
N ALA A 45 -12.84 -7.95 -6.51
CA ALA A 45 -12.65 -9.03 -7.48
C ALA A 45 -11.18 -9.18 -7.92
N ASN A 46 -10.51 -8.05 -8.18
CA ASN A 46 -9.09 -8.02 -8.53
C ASN A 46 -8.20 -8.52 -7.38
N LEU A 47 -8.53 -8.19 -6.14
CA LEU A 47 -7.81 -8.68 -4.97
C LEU A 47 -7.91 -10.21 -4.87
N VAL A 48 -9.10 -10.79 -5.04
CA VAL A 48 -9.29 -12.25 -5.02
C VAL A 48 -8.51 -12.92 -6.16
N ALA A 49 -8.54 -12.34 -7.36
CA ALA A 49 -7.78 -12.85 -8.50
C ALA A 49 -6.26 -12.85 -8.23
N LEU A 50 -5.74 -11.78 -7.61
CA LEU A 50 -4.34 -11.68 -7.22
C LEU A 50 -3.95 -12.77 -6.20
N GLN A 51 -4.79 -13.05 -5.20
CA GLN A 51 -4.51 -14.10 -4.22
C GLN A 51 -4.42 -15.48 -4.88
N ARG A 52 -5.39 -15.81 -5.75
CA ARG A 52 -5.39 -17.08 -6.51
C ARG A 52 -4.14 -17.22 -7.39
N PHE A 53 -3.76 -16.14 -8.07
CA PHE A 53 -2.53 -16.12 -8.86
C PHE A 53 -1.29 -16.37 -7.99
N ALA A 54 -1.18 -15.70 -6.84
CA ALA A 54 -0.05 -15.88 -5.93
C ALA A 54 0.03 -17.31 -5.38
N GLU A 55 -1.10 -17.92 -5.04
CA GLU A 55 -1.17 -19.33 -4.64
C GLU A 55 -0.65 -20.26 -5.74
N GLU A 56 -1.08 -20.04 -6.98
CA GLU A 56 -0.68 -20.85 -8.13
C GLU A 56 0.83 -20.70 -8.41
N VAL A 57 1.35 -19.48 -8.42
CA VAL A 57 2.80 -19.23 -8.59
C VAL A 57 3.61 -19.92 -7.50
N ARG A 58 3.17 -19.85 -6.24
CA ARG A 58 3.84 -20.56 -5.13
C ARG A 58 3.80 -22.07 -5.33
N ARG A 59 2.66 -22.63 -5.75
CA ARG A 59 2.50 -24.06 -6.02
C ARG A 59 3.42 -24.51 -7.16
N ALA A 60 3.44 -23.78 -8.26
CA ALA A 60 4.31 -24.05 -9.40
C ALA A 60 5.79 -23.98 -8.99
N GLY A 61 6.17 -22.97 -8.21
CA GLY A 61 7.53 -22.83 -7.68
C GLY A 61 7.95 -24.00 -6.79
N ARG A 62 7.06 -24.51 -5.92
CA ARG A 62 7.34 -25.73 -5.12
C ARG A 62 7.54 -26.95 -6.02
N LYS A 63 6.70 -27.14 -7.03
CA LYS A 63 6.82 -28.25 -7.99
C LYS A 63 8.12 -28.20 -8.77
N ALA A 64 8.55 -27.02 -9.20
CA ALA A 64 9.79 -26.85 -9.94
C ALA A 64 11.03 -27.18 -9.08
N ARG A 65 11.02 -26.78 -7.80
CA ARG A 65 12.12 -27.10 -6.86
C ARG A 65 12.18 -28.56 -6.42
N GLY A 66 11.03 -29.24 -6.35
CA GLY A 66 10.95 -30.65 -5.95
C GLY A 66 11.10 -31.66 -7.09
N LYS A 67 11.39 -31.21 -8.32
CA LYS A 67 11.65 -32.05 -9.50
C LYS A 67 13.14 -32.12 -9.86
N GLN A 68 14.01 -31.96 -8.86
CA GLN A 68 15.45 -32.24 -8.95
C GLN A 68 15.78 -33.44 -8.07
#